data_AF-A0A8J4RM00-F1
#
_entry.id   AF-A0A8J4RM00-F1
#
_cell.length_a   1.000
_cell.length_b   1.000
_cell.length_c   1.000
_cell.angle_alpha   90.00
_cell.angle_beta   90.00
_cell.angle_gamma   90.00
#
_symmetry.space_group_name_H-M   'P 1'
#
loop_
_entity.id
_entity.type
_entity.pdbx_description
1 polymer ?
#
loop_
_entity_poly.entity_id
_entity_poly.type
_entity_poly.pdbx_seq_one_letter_code
_entity_poly.pdbx_strand_id
1 'polypeptide(L)'
;MAVASKTRIMLEGLVREGSFKWLLGRRSSFDEEFEEMGRSPSAQRNWIPELSPVANVVIRRCSKMLGIPSSELQESFNAEAAESIKHPSRYARNLLEYCCFRTLALSIQVTGHLADKKFRRLTYDMMLAWEAPAAASQPVLNVDEDIAVGVEAFSRIASAVPIIANVVISENLFEVLTKSTGGRLQFSVYDKYLSGLDRAIRKMKNQSDSSLLSAVRSSNGEKILEVDGTVTTQPVLEHAGISTWPGRLVLTDHALHFEALRVVSYDKAKRYDLAGDLKQVIKPEMTGPWGTRLFDKAVSYKSISLSEPAVIEFPELKGHSRRDYWLAIIREILYVHRFINKYEIKGIERDEALSKAVLGILRVQAIQDGNGPD
;
A
#
# COMPACT_ATOMS: atom_id res chain seq x y z
N MET A 1 19.61 40.47 -22.00
CA MET A 1 20.59 40.34 -20.89
C MET A 1 20.04 40.71 -19.50
N ALA A 2 19.01 41.55 -19.36
CA ALA A 2 18.45 41.93 -18.05
C ALA A 2 17.69 40.81 -17.30
N VAL A 3 17.00 39.91 -18.01
CA VAL A 3 16.26 38.78 -17.40
C VAL A 3 17.21 37.76 -16.76
N ALA A 4 18.38 37.52 -17.38
CA ALA A 4 19.40 36.58 -16.90
C ALA A 4 20.01 36.97 -15.55
N SER A 5 20.10 38.27 -15.28
CA SER A 5 20.56 38.82 -13.99
C SER A 5 19.49 38.65 -12.91
N LYS A 6 18.21 38.87 -13.25
CA LYS A 6 17.10 38.82 -12.29
C LYS A 6 16.82 37.40 -11.78
N THR A 7 16.88 36.38 -12.64
CA THR A 7 16.70 34.97 -12.25
C THR A 7 17.86 34.45 -11.41
N ARG A 8 19.10 34.85 -11.73
CA ARG A 8 20.29 34.52 -10.93
C ARG A 8 20.25 35.18 -9.56
N ILE A 9 19.83 36.44 -9.48
CA ILE A 9 19.64 37.18 -8.21
C ILE A 9 18.47 36.61 -7.41
N MET A 10 17.39 36.13 -8.05
CA MET A 10 16.32 35.40 -7.35
C MET A 10 16.80 34.05 -6.83
N LEU A 11 17.60 33.29 -7.57
CA LEU A 11 18.19 32.03 -7.10
C LEU A 11 19.23 32.25 -5.99
N GLU A 12 20.14 33.22 -6.15
CA GLU A 12 21.12 33.62 -5.12
C GLU A 12 20.43 34.26 -3.90
N GLY A 13 19.33 34.97 -4.12
CA GLY A 13 18.44 35.53 -3.10
C GLY A 13 17.68 34.43 -2.36
N LEU A 14 17.14 33.41 -3.04
CA LEU A 14 16.55 32.23 -2.41
C LEU A 14 17.59 31.36 -1.70
N VAL A 15 18.84 31.36 -2.16
CA VAL A 15 19.97 30.66 -1.51
C VAL A 15 20.46 31.45 -0.27
N ARG A 16 20.37 32.78 -0.25
CA ARG A 16 20.74 33.63 0.91
C ARG A 16 19.60 33.86 1.90
N GLU A 17 18.36 34.02 1.45
CA GLU A 17 17.14 34.13 2.27
C GLU A 17 16.56 32.76 2.63
N GLY A 18 16.92 31.69 1.91
CA GLY A 18 16.62 30.29 2.23
C GLY A 18 17.38 29.71 3.41
N SER A 19 17.95 30.57 4.26
CA SER A 19 18.33 30.24 5.63
C SER A 19 17.10 30.13 6.55
N PHE A 20 15.94 29.74 6.01
CA PHE A 20 14.82 29.27 6.80
C PHE A 20 15.16 27.86 7.30
N LYS A 21 15.91 27.77 8.40
CA LYS A 21 15.88 26.70 9.42
C LYS A 21 15.45 25.28 8.94
N TRP A 22 15.95 24.80 7.80
CA TRP A 22 15.81 23.41 7.34
C TRP A 22 16.90 22.50 7.93
N LEU A 23 17.67 23.07 8.85
CA LEU A 23 18.79 22.48 9.55
C LEU A 23 18.40 22.19 10.99
N LEU A 24 17.89 20.99 11.23
CA LEU A 24 18.23 20.18 12.40
C LEU A 24 17.80 18.73 12.11
N GLY A 25 18.65 17.95 11.42
CA GLY A 25 18.58 16.50 11.66
C GLY A 25 19.03 15.51 10.60
N ARG A 26 19.25 15.83 9.32
CA ARG A 26 19.97 14.96 8.36
C ARG A 26 20.03 15.63 6.98
N ARG A 27 21.20 15.67 6.36
CA ARG A 27 21.34 16.05 4.95
C ARG A 27 20.48 15.11 4.11
N SER A 28 19.47 15.64 3.43
CA SER A 28 18.53 14.84 2.65
C SER A 28 18.99 14.77 1.19
N SER A 29 18.58 13.72 0.46
CA SER A 29 18.84 13.62 -0.98
C SER A 29 18.21 14.78 -1.77
N PHE A 30 17.22 15.46 -1.19
CA PHE A 30 16.63 16.66 -1.74
C PHE A 30 17.62 17.83 -1.75
N ASP A 31 18.36 18.03 -0.67
CA ASP A 31 19.29 19.16 -0.52
C ASP A 31 20.46 19.05 -1.50
N GLU A 32 20.97 17.84 -1.70
CA GLU A 32 22.03 17.56 -2.67
C GLU A 32 21.56 17.83 -4.10
N GLU A 33 20.36 17.42 -4.47
CA GLU A 33 19.79 17.65 -5.80
C GLU A 33 19.39 19.11 -6.04
N PHE A 34 18.94 19.81 -5.00
CA PHE A 34 18.66 21.24 -5.04
C PHE A 34 19.96 22.04 -5.23
N GLU A 35 21.02 21.72 -4.48
CA GLU A 35 22.36 22.31 -4.69
C GLU A 35 22.93 21.98 -6.09
N GLU A 36 22.78 20.74 -6.56
CA GLU A 36 23.17 20.34 -7.93
C GLU A 36 22.40 21.14 -8.98
N MET A 37 21.13 21.43 -8.72
CA MET A 37 20.32 22.30 -9.58
C MET A 37 20.87 23.72 -9.61
N GLY A 38 21.18 24.32 -8.46
CA GLY A 38 21.77 25.67 -8.41
C GLY A 38 23.14 25.78 -9.10
N ARG A 39 23.90 24.69 -9.18
CA ARG A 39 25.26 24.65 -9.76
C ARG A 39 25.29 24.35 -11.27
N SER A 40 24.20 23.85 -11.86
CA SER A 40 24.18 23.43 -13.27
C SER A 40 24.04 24.61 -14.25
N PRO A 41 24.84 24.69 -15.35
CA PRO A 41 24.69 25.76 -16.35
C PRO A 41 23.32 25.78 -17.06
N SER A 42 22.61 24.64 -17.06
CA SER A 42 21.26 24.47 -17.60
C SER A 42 20.13 24.72 -16.57
N ALA A 43 20.47 25.08 -15.33
CA ALA A 43 19.50 25.31 -14.26
C ALA A 43 18.42 26.33 -14.62
N GLN A 44 18.81 27.39 -15.34
CA GLN A 44 17.89 28.47 -15.73
C GLN A 44 16.83 28.04 -16.75
N ARG A 45 17.08 27.01 -17.57
CA ARG A 45 16.08 26.48 -18.54
C ARG A 45 15.10 25.50 -17.90
N ASN A 46 15.45 24.93 -16.75
CA ASN A 46 14.68 23.89 -16.09
C ASN A 46 13.94 24.38 -14.83
N TRP A 47 13.99 25.68 -14.56
CA TRP A 47 13.31 26.30 -13.42
C TRP A 47 12.05 27.02 -13.87
N ILE A 48 10.91 26.65 -13.27
CA ILE A 48 9.60 27.22 -13.55
C ILE A 48 9.24 28.18 -12.40
N PRO A 49 9.18 29.51 -12.64
CA PRO A 49 8.99 30.51 -11.58
C PRO A 49 7.69 30.37 -10.78
N GLU A 50 6.65 29.81 -11.38
CA GLU A 50 5.35 29.61 -10.75
C GLU A 50 5.36 28.48 -9.71
N LEU A 51 6.38 27.62 -9.72
CA LEU A 51 6.48 26.42 -8.89
C LEU A 51 7.35 26.65 -7.65
N SER A 52 7.01 25.94 -6.57
CA SER A 52 7.85 25.89 -5.38
C SER A 52 9.19 25.21 -5.67
N PRO A 53 10.23 25.41 -4.82
CA PRO A 53 11.49 24.68 -4.96
C PRO A 53 11.32 23.17 -4.98
N VAL A 54 10.43 22.64 -4.13
CA VAL A 54 10.16 21.20 -4.04
C VAL A 54 9.51 20.69 -5.33
N ALA A 55 8.55 21.42 -5.88
CA ALA A 55 7.90 21.08 -7.14
C ALA A 55 8.88 21.12 -8.33
N ASN A 56 9.77 22.12 -8.40
CA ASN A 56 10.81 22.18 -9.43
C ASN A 56 11.76 20.96 -9.39
N VAL A 57 12.20 20.54 -8.19
CA VAL A 57 13.02 19.33 -8.01
C VAL A 57 12.27 18.09 -8.50
N VAL A 58 11.01 17.92 -8.10
CA VAL A 58 10.18 16.77 -8.53
C VAL A 58 10.01 16.75 -10.04
N ILE A 59 9.65 17.88 -10.68
CA ILE A 59 9.50 17.93 -12.14
C ILE A 59 10.82 17.63 -12.84
N ARG A 60 11.97 18.09 -12.34
CA ARG A 60 13.27 17.73 -12.91
C ARG A 60 13.55 16.23 -12.83
N ARG A 61 13.17 15.56 -11.73
CA ARG A 61 13.27 14.10 -11.63
C ARG A 61 12.33 13.40 -12.61
N CYS A 62 11.08 13.86 -12.71
CA CYS A 62 10.13 13.37 -13.70
C CYS A 62 10.67 13.51 -15.13
N SER A 63 11.24 14.67 -15.45
CA SER A 63 11.91 14.99 -16.72
C SER A 63 13.06 14.01 -17.02
N LYS A 64 13.95 13.77 -16.06
CA LYS A 64 15.04 12.77 -16.19
C LYS A 64 14.50 11.36 -16.45
N MET A 65 13.44 10.95 -15.75
CA MET A 65 12.85 9.60 -15.88
C MET A 65 12.08 9.42 -17.19
N LEU A 66 11.40 10.46 -17.67
CA LEU A 66 10.67 10.44 -18.93
C LEU A 66 11.58 10.62 -20.14
N GLY A 67 12.80 11.13 -19.95
CA GLY A 67 13.69 11.51 -21.05
C GLY A 67 13.22 12.76 -21.81
N ILE A 68 12.33 13.57 -21.21
CA ILE A 68 11.73 14.76 -21.81
C ILE A 68 12.18 15.98 -21.00
N PRO A 69 12.73 17.05 -21.60
CA PRO A 69 13.11 18.28 -20.91
C PRO A 69 11.94 18.89 -20.11
N SER A 70 12.24 19.55 -18.98
CA SER A 70 11.20 20.15 -18.13
C SER A 70 10.41 21.25 -18.84
N SER A 71 11.05 22.00 -19.74
CA SER A 71 10.38 23.00 -20.59
C SER A 71 9.40 22.37 -21.57
N GLU A 72 9.78 21.25 -22.20
CA GLU A 72 8.91 20.53 -23.13
C GLU A 72 7.73 19.87 -22.41
N LEU A 73 7.92 19.38 -21.17
CA LEU A 73 6.80 18.92 -20.33
C LEU A 73 5.81 20.05 -20.03
N GLN A 74 6.30 21.25 -19.73
CA GLN A 74 5.45 22.43 -19.49
C GLN A 74 4.72 22.86 -20.77
N GLU A 75 5.42 22.91 -21.90
CA GLU A 75 4.83 23.22 -23.21
C GLU A 75 3.75 22.19 -23.59
N SER A 76 4.01 20.89 -23.41
CA SER A 76 3.04 19.81 -23.65
C SER A 76 1.79 19.99 -22.78
N PHE A 77 1.96 20.25 -21.48
CA PHE A 77 0.83 20.55 -20.58
C PHE A 77 0.03 21.76 -21.06
N ASN A 78 0.70 22.85 -21.44
CA ASN A 78 0.04 24.07 -21.90
C ASN A 78 -0.75 23.85 -23.20
N ALA A 79 -0.27 22.97 -24.08
CA ALA A 79 -0.92 22.62 -25.34
C ALA A 79 -2.10 21.66 -25.16
N GLU A 80 -1.97 20.66 -24.27
CA GLU A 80 -2.97 19.60 -24.08
C GLU A 80 -4.08 19.98 -23.09
N ALA A 81 -3.79 20.79 -22.07
CA ALA A 81 -4.73 21.10 -21.00
C ALA A 81 -5.76 22.17 -21.41
N ALA A 82 -7.02 21.96 -21.03
CA ALA A 82 -8.08 22.95 -21.17
C ALA A 82 -7.78 24.24 -20.37
N GLU A 83 -8.29 25.39 -20.83
CA GLU A 83 -8.06 26.69 -20.18
C GLU A 83 -8.45 26.71 -18.70
N SER A 84 -9.52 26.01 -18.31
CA SER A 84 -9.95 25.91 -16.91
C SER A 84 -8.93 25.24 -15.99
N ILE A 85 -8.11 24.33 -16.53
CA ILE A 85 -7.03 23.63 -15.82
C ILE A 85 -5.76 24.51 -15.73
N LYS A 86 -5.58 25.43 -16.67
CA LYS A 86 -4.44 26.36 -16.71
C LYS A 86 -4.64 27.63 -15.88
N HIS A 87 -5.77 27.76 -15.17
CA HIS A 87 -6.03 28.91 -14.32
C HIS A 87 -4.87 29.16 -13.33
N PRO A 88 -4.36 30.40 -13.17
CA PRO A 88 -3.15 30.68 -12.38
C PRO A 88 -3.14 30.12 -10.96
N SER A 89 -4.31 30.09 -10.29
CA SER A 89 -4.42 29.55 -8.92
C SER A 89 -4.28 28.04 -8.80
N ARG A 90 -4.39 27.30 -9.91
CA ARG A 90 -4.27 25.82 -9.96
C ARG A 90 -3.15 25.34 -10.88
N TYR A 91 -2.58 26.24 -11.69
CA TYR A 91 -1.56 25.94 -12.68
C TYR A 91 -0.42 25.10 -12.11
N ALA A 92 0.19 25.55 -11.01
CA ALA A 92 1.31 24.86 -10.39
C ALA A 92 0.98 23.42 -9.97
N ARG A 93 -0.20 23.23 -9.34
CA ARG A 93 -0.66 21.90 -8.90
C ARG A 93 -0.95 21.00 -10.10
N ASN A 94 -1.64 21.52 -11.11
CA ASN A 94 -2.04 20.75 -12.28
C ASN A 94 -0.85 20.37 -13.17
N LEU A 95 0.12 21.27 -13.34
CA LEU A 95 1.37 20.97 -14.03
C LEU A 95 2.19 19.92 -13.27
N LEU A 96 2.27 20.04 -11.94
CA LEU A 96 2.92 19.02 -11.11
C LEU A 96 2.24 17.66 -11.27
N GLU A 97 0.91 17.60 -11.16
CA GLU A 97 0.13 16.38 -11.37
C GLU A 97 0.37 15.76 -12.75
N TYR A 98 0.35 16.57 -13.81
CA TYR A 98 0.64 16.13 -15.18
C TYR A 98 1.99 15.42 -15.26
N CYS A 99 3.04 16.06 -14.74
CA CYS A 99 4.38 15.48 -14.72
C CYS A 99 4.44 14.20 -13.86
N CYS A 100 3.86 14.24 -12.65
CA CYS A 100 3.86 13.12 -11.72
C CYS A 100 3.15 11.90 -12.32
N PHE A 101 1.94 12.05 -12.84
CA PHE A 101 1.17 10.91 -13.34
C PHE A 101 1.76 10.30 -14.61
N ARG A 102 2.35 11.11 -15.50
CA ARG A 102 3.10 10.56 -16.64
C ARG A 102 4.30 9.73 -16.18
N THR A 103 5.08 10.24 -15.21
CA THR A 103 6.22 9.50 -14.67
C THR A 103 5.79 8.24 -13.91
N LEU A 104 4.71 8.30 -13.12
CA LEU A 104 4.19 7.14 -12.39
C LEU A 104 3.68 6.07 -13.36
N ALA A 105 2.96 6.45 -14.42
CA ALA A 105 2.49 5.51 -15.44
C ALA A 105 3.62 4.71 -16.09
N LEU A 106 4.80 5.32 -16.28
CA LEU A 106 6.00 4.61 -16.74
C LEU A 106 6.64 3.77 -15.62
N SER A 107 6.78 4.35 -14.43
CA SER A 107 7.50 3.73 -13.30
C SER A 107 6.85 2.44 -12.82
N ILE A 108 5.51 2.37 -12.82
CA ILE A 108 4.77 1.19 -12.35
C ILE A 108 4.87 0.00 -13.30
N GLN A 109 5.32 0.19 -14.55
CA GLN A 109 5.56 -0.88 -15.51
C GLN A 109 6.81 -1.70 -15.16
N VAL A 110 7.70 -1.17 -14.32
CA VAL A 110 8.90 -1.87 -13.86
C VAL A 110 8.53 -2.86 -12.75
N THR A 111 8.84 -4.13 -12.96
CA THR A 111 8.65 -5.18 -11.96
C THR A 111 9.48 -4.88 -10.71
N GLY A 112 8.85 -4.93 -9.54
CA GLY A 112 9.54 -4.72 -8.26
C GLY A 112 9.82 -3.25 -7.92
N HIS A 113 9.13 -2.29 -8.55
CA HIS A 113 9.27 -0.86 -8.26
C HIS A 113 9.08 -0.51 -6.76
N LEU A 114 8.28 -1.27 -6.00
CA LEU A 114 8.14 -1.07 -4.56
C LEU A 114 9.44 -1.35 -3.77
N ALA A 115 10.30 -2.24 -4.27
CA ALA A 115 11.61 -2.55 -3.68
C ALA A 115 12.60 -1.39 -3.85
N ASP A 116 12.41 -0.58 -4.89
CA ASP A 116 13.30 0.53 -5.22
C ASP A 116 13.08 1.72 -4.27
N LYS A 117 14.09 1.97 -3.43
CA LYS A 117 14.10 3.11 -2.50
C LYS A 117 13.96 4.45 -3.23
N LYS A 118 14.49 4.58 -4.46
CA LYS A 118 14.35 5.81 -5.26
C LYS A 118 12.90 6.04 -5.67
N PHE A 119 12.19 4.98 -6.09
CA PHE A 119 10.75 5.06 -6.37
C PHE A 119 9.93 5.45 -5.14
N ARG A 120 10.21 4.82 -3.99
CA ARG A 120 9.52 5.16 -2.73
C ARG A 120 9.78 6.60 -2.30
N ARG A 121 11.02 7.08 -2.43
CA ARG A 121 11.36 8.47 -2.14
C ARG A 121 10.70 9.44 -3.13
N LEU A 122 10.71 9.11 -4.42
CA LEU A 122 10.08 9.91 -5.46
C LEU A 122 8.58 10.11 -5.19
N THR A 123 7.84 9.02 -4.93
CA THR A 123 6.40 9.11 -4.68
C THR A 123 6.07 9.92 -3.42
N TYR A 124 6.91 9.84 -2.38
CA TYR A 124 6.76 10.69 -1.19
C TYR A 124 7.07 12.17 -1.49
N ASP A 125 8.16 12.46 -2.22
CA ASP A 125 8.51 13.84 -2.58
C ASP A 125 7.47 14.45 -3.54
N MET A 126 6.81 13.64 -4.39
CA MET A 126 5.66 14.07 -5.18
C MET A 126 4.49 14.51 -4.29
N MET A 127 4.21 13.79 -3.19
CA MET A 127 3.18 14.18 -2.22
C MET A 127 3.56 15.49 -1.51
N LEU A 128 4.83 15.64 -1.09
CA LEU A 128 5.33 16.88 -0.50
C LEU A 128 5.21 18.08 -1.45
N ALA A 129 5.60 17.91 -2.72
CA ALA A 129 5.43 18.94 -3.73
C ALA A 129 3.95 19.28 -3.95
N TRP A 130 3.05 18.30 -3.83
CA TRP A 130 1.62 18.51 -4.03
C TRP A 130 0.96 19.33 -2.91
N GLU A 131 1.44 19.21 -1.67
CA GLU A 131 1.02 20.04 -0.53
C GLU A 131 1.28 21.53 -0.78
N ALA A 132 2.46 21.86 -1.31
CA ALA A 132 2.91 23.24 -1.56
C ALA A 132 3.49 23.39 -2.98
N PRO A 133 2.66 23.38 -4.04
CA PRO A 133 3.14 23.27 -5.42
C PRO A 133 3.57 24.61 -6.02
N ALA A 134 2.97 25.73 -5.61
CA ALA A 134 3.25 27.06 -6.18
C ALA A 134 4.35 27.79 -5.41
N ALA A 135 5.08 28.71 -6.05
CA ALA A 135 6.15 29.50 -5.42
C ALA A 135 5.70 30.31 -4.20
N ALA A 136 4.43 30.72 -4.14
CA ALA A 136 3.85 31.42 -3.00
C ALA A 136 3.34 30.48 -1.89
N SER A 137 3.39 29.16 -2.09
CA SER A 137 2.90 28.18 -1.12
C SER A 137 3.89 28.05 0.03
N GLN A 138 3.39 28.04 1.26
CA GLN A 138 4.21 27.74 2.43
C GLN A 138 4.09 26.23 2.75
N PRO A 139 5.20 25.51 2.97
CA PRO A 139 5.15 24.12 3.41
C PRO A 139 4.54 24.04 4.80
N VAL A 140 3.74 23.00 5.04
CA VAL A 140 3.16 22.74 6.37
C VAL A 140 4.18 21.95 7.19
N LEU A 141 4.66 22.55 8.28
CA LEU A 141 5.59 21.92 9.22
C LEU A 141 4.83 21.17 10.33
N ASN A 142 5.34 20.02 10.74
CA ASN A 142 4.82 19.29 11.89
C ASN A 142 5.37 19.83 13.22
N VAL A 143 4.87 19.26 14.33
CA VAL A 143 5.29 19.54 15.71
C VAL A 143 6.81 19.36 15.93
N ASP A 144 7.45 18.50 15.13
CA ASP A 144 8.89 18.18 15.18
C ASP A 144 9.70 18.90 14.07
N GLU A 145 9.14 19.96 13.47
CA GLU A 145 9.72 20.74 12.35
C GLU A 145 10.00 19.96 11.04
N ASP A 146 9.71 18.65 10.99
CA ASP A 146 9.78 17.85 9.77
C ASP A 146 8.60 18.12 8.80
N ILE A 147 8.89 18.24 7.51
CA ILE A 147 7.87 18.36 6.45
C ILE A 147 7.17 17.00 6.28
N ALA A 148 5.85 16.97 6.44
CA ALA A 148 5.07 15.74 6.34
C ALA A 148 3.85 15.88 5.42
N VAL A 149 3.43 14.74 4.91
CA VAL A 149 2.34 14.62 3.93
C VAL A 149 1.00 14.60 4.62
N GLY A 150 0.04 15.38 4.13
CA GLY A 150 -1.37 15.35 4.52
C GLY A 150 -2.20 14.34 3.73
N VAL A 151 -3.44 14.15 4.17
CA VAL A 151 -4.35 13.12 3.62
C VAL A 151 -4.69 13.37 2.15
N GLU A 152 -4.82 14.63 1.73
CA GLU A 152 -5.17 14.98 0.35
C GLU A 152 -4.04 14.61 -0.62
N ALA A 153 -2.80 15.01 -0.32
CA ALA A 153 -1.64 14.69 -1.13
C ALA A 153 -1.40 13.19 -1.21
N PHE A 154 -1.49 12.48 -0.07
CA PHE A 154 -1.40 11.02 -0.04
C PHE A 154 -2.48 10.39 -0.91
N SER A 155 -3.75 10.75 -0.71
CA SER A 155 -4.87 10.16 -1.44
C SER A 155 -4.78 10.40 -2.94
N ARG A 156 -4.27 11.57 -3.35
CA ARG A 156 -4.11 11.92 -4.75
C ARG A 156 -2.97 11.17 -5.44
N ILE A 157 -1.78 11.16 -4.85
CA ILE A 157 -0.58 10.56 -5.47
C ILE A 157 -0.52 9.04 -5.26
N ALA A 158 -0.81 8.54 -4.05
CA ALA A 158 -0.73 7.10 -3.76
C ALA A 158 -1.75 6.31 -4.58
N SER A 159 -2.95 6.86 -4.81
CA SER A 159 -3.99 6.21 -5.62
C SER A 159 -3.65 6.12 -7.11
N ALA A 160 -2.70 6.93 -7.60
CA ALA A 160 -2.19 6.79 -8.97
C ALA A 160 -1.31 5.55 -9.15
N VAL A 161 -0.95 4.88 -8.05
CA VAL A 161 -0.21 3.62 -8.02
C VAL A 161 -1.11 2.57 -7.35
N PRO A 162 -1.97 1.85 -8.11
CA PRO A 162 -3.03 1.01 -7.55
C PRO A 162 -2.58 -0.11 -6.62
N ILE A 163 -1.29 -0.47 -6.63
CA ILE A 163 -0.72 -1.42 -5.68
C ILE A 163 -0.56 -0.79 -4.29
N ILE A 164 -0.22 0.50 -4.21
CA ILE A 164 -0.03 1.26 -2.96
C ILE A 164 -1.37 1.54 -2.29
N ALA A 165 -2.27 2.22 -3.01
CA ALA A 165 -3.58 2.61 -2.50
C ALA A 165 -4.60 2.69 -3.64
N ASN A 166 -5.87 2.91 -3.31
CA ASN A 166 -6.90 3.31 -4.27
C ASN A 166 -7.83 4.34 -3.63
N VAL A 167 -8.66 4.96 -4.46
CA VAL A 167 -9.58 6.04 -4.05
C VAL A 167 -10.60 5.64 -2.99
N VAL A 168 -10.86 4.34 -2.79
CA VAL A 168 -11.82 3.84 -1.78
C VAL A 168 -11.15 3.67 -0.43
N ILE A 169 -9.88 3.27 -0.40
CA ILE A 169 -9.17 2.93 0.85
C ILE A 169 -8.16 3.98 1.31
N SER A 170 -7.88 5.01 0.51
CA SER A 170 -6.75 5.92 0.76
C SER A 170 -6.86 6.65 2.09
N GLU A 171 -8.05 7.15 2.46
CA GLU A 171 -8.26 7.86 3.72
C GLU A 171 -8.09 6.92 4.93
N ASN A 172 -8.73 5.74 4.89
CA ASN A 172 -8.59 4.72 5.93
C ASN A 172 -7.14 4.25 6.09
N LEU A 173 -6.44 4.04 4.97
CA LEU A 173 -5.02 3.67 4.98
C LEU A 173 -4.17 4.79 5.58
N PHE A 174 -4.43 6.05 5.21
CA PHE A 174 -3.72 7.19 5.76
C PHE A 174 -3.93 7.32 7.27
N GLU A 175 -5.16 7.17 7.77
CA GLU A 175 -5.46 7.19 9.20
C GLU A 175 -4.65 6.14 9.97
N VAL A 176 -4.60 4.91 9.44
CA VAL A 176 -3.81 3.82 10.04
C VAL A 176 -2.32 4.13 10.04
N LEU A 177 -1.77 4.61 8.91
CA LEU A 177 -0.36 4.95 8.80
C LEU A 177 0.03 6.13 9.70
N THR A 178 -0.87 7.07 9.94
CA THR A 178 -0.58 8.31 10.67
C THR A 178 -1.06 8.33 12.12
N LYS A 179 -1.53 7.18 12.62
CA LYS A 179 -2.08 7.02 13.97
C LYS A 179 -1.12 7.48 15.07
N SER A 180 0.18 7.26 14.90
CA SER A 180 1.23 7.65 15.86
C SER A 180 1.88 9.00 15.57
N THR A 181 1.56 9.63 14.44
CA THR A 181 2.24 10.84 13.92
C THR A 181 1.32 12.05 13.83
N GLY A 182 0.22 12.07 14.60
CA GLY A 182 -0.68 13.21 14.69
C GLY A 182 -1.39 13.55 13.37
N GLY A 183 -1.73 12.53 12.56
CA GLY A 183 -2.45 12.73 11.30
C GLY A 183 -1.59 13.24 10.14
N ARG A 184 -0.26 13.09 10.23
CA ARG A 184 0.71 13.54 9.23
C ARG A 184 1.64 12.40 8.84
N LEU A 185 1.75 12.10 7.55
CA LEU A 185 2.54 10.97 7.08
C LEU A 185 4.01 11.36 6.93
N GLN A 186 4.86 10.73 7.71
CA GLN A 186 6.32 10.84 7.63
C GLN A 186 6.89 9.85 6.60
N PHE A 187 8.05 10.19 6.02
CA PHE A 187 8.70 9.32 5.03
C PHE A 187 9.09 7.95 5.61
N SER A 188 9.55 7.90 6.87
CA SER A 188 9.92 6.65 7.54
C SER A 188 8.76 5.65 7.58
N VAL A 189 7.56 6.13 7.94
CA VAL A 189 6.33 5.34 7.97
C VAL A 189 5.96 4.87 6.57
N TYR A 190 6.01 5.76 5.58
CA TYR A 190 5.69 5.43 4.20
C TYR A 190 6.68 4.43 3.58
N ASP A 191 7.98 4.62 3.81
CA ASP A 191 9.06 3.73 3.38
C ASP A 191 8.92 2.34 4.02
N LYS A 192 8.58 2.27 5.31
CA LYS A 192 8.31 1.02 6.03
C LYS A 192 7.09 0.30 5.46
N TYR A 193 5.99 1.01 5.23
CA TYR A 193 4.77 0.45 4.63
C TYR A 193 5.03 -0.16 3.25
N LEU A 194 5.64 0.60 2.33
CA LEU A 194 5.90 0.11 0.98
C LEU A 194 6.91 -1.04 0.94
N SER A 195 7.93 -1.01 1.80
CA SER A 195 8.87 -2.12 1.95
C SER A 195 8.20 -3.38 2.51
N GLY A 196 7.26 -3.21 3.44
CA GLY A 196 6.41 -4.28 3.97
C GLY A 196 5.49 -4.86 2.89
N LEU A 197 4.88 -4.01 2.06
CA LEU A 197 4.00 -4.44 0.97
C LEU A 197 4.74 -5.25 -0.09
N ASP A 198 5.94 -4.80 -0.46
CA ASP A 198 6.83 -5.52 -1.37
C ASP A 198 7.25 -6.90 -0.81
N ARG A 199 7.51 -6.99 0.50
CA ARG A 199 7.75 -8.25 1.20
C ARG A 199 6.52 -9.16 1.19
N ALA A 200 5.34 -8.64 1.48
CA ALA A 200 4.08 -9.38 1.46
C ALA A 200 3.79 -9.96 0.06
N ILE A 201 3.98 -9.16 -0.99
CA ILE A 201 3.83 -9.62 -2.39
C ILE A 201 4.81 -10.75 -2.71
N ARG A 202 6.08 -10.62 -2.32
CA ARG A 202 7.07 -11.69 -2.52
C ARG A 202 6.74 -12.94 -1.72
N LYS A 203 6.30 -12.80 -0.47
CA LYS A 203 5.85 -13.92 0.37
C LYS A 203 4.72 -14.69 -0.32
N MET A 204 3.67 -14.00 -0.75
CA MET A 204 2.53 -14.59 -1.47
C MET A 204 2.97 -15.31 -2.75
N LYS A 205 3.84 -14.69 -3.57
CA LYS A 205 4.36 -15.31 -4.80
C LYS A 205 5.14 -16.59 -4.49
N ASN A 206 6.11 -16.52 -3.58
CA ASN A 206 6.93 -17.67 -3.20
C ASN A 206 6.09 -18.82 -2.61
N GLN A 207 5.09 -18.51 -1.79
CA GLN A 207 4.15 -19.50 -1.27
C GLN A 207 3.31 -20.10 -2.39
N SER A 208 2.86 -19.27 -3.33
CA SER A 208 2.04 -19.72 -4.45
C SER A 208 2.81 -20.63 -5.42
N ASP A 209 4.11 -20.38 -5.61
CA ASP A 209 5.00 -21.19 -6.47
C ASP A 209 5.51 -22.47 -5.77
N SER A 210 5.29 -22.59 -4.46
CA SER A 210 5.70 -23.77 -3.69
C SER A 210 4.84 -25.00 -4.02
N SER A 211 5.34 -26.19 -3.63
CA SER A 211 4.58 -27.44 -3.74
C SER A 211 3.41 -27.56 -2.76
N LEU A 212 3.21 -26.57 -1.87
CA LEU A 212 2.15 -26.57 -0.87
C LEU A 212 0.78 -26.59 -1.55
N LEU A 213 -0.01 -27.62 -1.24
CA LEU A 213 -1.33 -27.87 -1.80
C LEU A 213 -1.34 -27.98 -3.34
N SER A 214 -0.22 -28.32 -3.99
CA SER A 214 -0.12 -28.37 -5.46
C SER A 214 -1.18 -29.27 -6.10
N ALA A 215 -1.43 -30.45 -5.53
CA ALA A 215 -2.46 -31.37 -6.03
C ALA A 215 -3.89 -30.79 -5.99
N VAL A 216 -4.17 -29.87 -5.06
CA VAL A 216 -5.48 -29.24 -4.88
C VAL A 216 -5.61 -27.93 -5.67
N ARG A 217 -4.51 -27.19 -5.80
CA ARG A 217 -4.48 -25.86 -6.43
C ARG A 217 -4.32 -25.91 -7.95
N SER A 218 -3.66 -26.93 -8.49
CA SER A 218 -3.31 -27.01 -9.92
C SER A 218 -4.51 -26.97 -10.88
N SER A 219 -5.70 -27.40 -10.45
CA SER A 219 -6.89 -27.34 -11.32
C SER A 219 -7.46 -25.93 -11.48
N ASN A 220 -7.26 -25.06 -10.49
CA ASN A 220 -7.92 -23.75 -10.41
C ASN A 220 -6.93 -22.57 -10.37
N GLY A 221 -5.62 -22.84 -10.29
CA GLY A 221 -4.59 -21.80 -10.21
C GLY A 221 -4.66 -20.94 -8.95
N GLU A 222 -5.22 -21.48 -7.84
CA GLU A 222 -5.43 -20.70 -6.60
C GLU A 222 -4.09 -20.17 -6.07
N LYS A 223 -4.07 -18.93 -5.58
CA LYS A 223 -2.88 -18.32 -4.95
C LYS A 223 -2.95 -18.46 -3.45
N ILE A 224 -1.82 -18.79 -2.80
CA ILE A 224 -1.74 -18.84 -1.34
C ILE A 224 -1.51 -17.43 -0.81
N LEU A 225 -2.40 -16.99 0.08
CA LEU A 225 -2.41 -15.64 0.64
C LEU A 225 -1.84 -15.61 2.06
N GLU A 226 -2.12 -16.64 2.86
CA GLU A 226 -1.63 -16.76 4.22
C GLU A 226 -1.47 -18.22 4.64
N VAL A 227 -0.48 -18.49 5.49
CA VAL A 227 -0.21 -19.80 6.09
C VAL A 227 0.10 -19.62 7.56
N ASP A 228 -0.57 -20.39 8.43
CA ASP A 228 -0.37 -20.34 9.88
C ASP A 228 -0.48 -21.74 10.50
N GLY A 229 0.03 -21.92 11.72
CA GLY A 229 0.06 -23.21 12.42
C GLY A 229 1.18 -24.15 11.97
N THR A 230 2.19 -23.62 11.26
CA THR A 230 3.40 -24.38 10.86
C THR A 230 4.36 -24.63 12.01
N VAL A 231 4.35 -23.75 13.02
CA VAL A 231 5.19 -23.84 14.21
C VAL A 231 4.43 -24.61 15.29
N THR A 232 5.03 -25.69 15.78
CA THR A 232 4.39 -26.57 16.78
C THR A 232 4.03 -25.87 18.09
N THR A 233 4.71 -24.77 18.43
CA THR A 233 4.45 -23.96 19.63
C THR A 233 3.31 -22.93 19.44
N GLN A 234 2.80 -22.74 18.22
CA GLN A 234 1.68 -21.84 17.92
C GLN A 234 0.72 -22.51 16.91
N PRO A 235 0.12 -23.67 17.25
CA PRO A 235 -0.75 -24.38 16.32
C PRO A 235 -2.01 -23.56 16.02
N VAL A 236 -2.64 -23.88 14.90
CA VAL A 236 -4.06 -23.58 14.67
C VAL A 236 -4.83 -24.85 15.04
N LEU A 237 -5.96 -24.72 15.75
CA LEU A 237 -6.77 -25.86 16.15
C LEU A 237 -8.06 -25.90 15.35
N GLU A 238 -8.43 -27.06 14.83
CA GLU A 238 -9.75 -27.30 14.24
C GLU A 238 -10.60 -28.11 15.22
N HIS A 239 -11.78 -27.60 15.55
CA HIS A 239 -12.79 -28.32 16.31
C HIS A 239 -13.89 -28.83 15.38
N ALA A 240 -14.14 -30.14 15.46
CA ALA A 240 -15.22 -30.82 14.75
C ALA A 240 -15.94 -31.76 15.74
N GLY A 241 -17.19 -31.44 16.05
CA GLY A 241 -17.92 -32.08 17.14
C GLY A 241 -17.17 -31.94 18.47
N ILE A 242 -16.83 -33.08 19.08
CA ILE A 242 -16.08 -33.16 20.35
C ILE A 242 -14.56 -33.32 20.16
N SER A 243 -14.07 -33.34 18.92
CA SER A 243 -12.66 -33.58 18.61
C SER A 243 -11.95 -32.27 18.27
N THR A 244 -10.70 -32.14 18.74
CA THR A 244 -9.82 -31.01 18.45
C THR A 244 -8.54 -31.51 17.80
N TRP A 245 -8.17 -30.93 16.67
CA TRP A 245 -6.99 -31.32 15.89
C TRP A 245 -6.06 -30.12 15.73
N PRO A 246 -4.79 -30.20 16.16
CA PRO A 246 -3.80 -29.20 15.81
C PRO A 246 -3.41 -29.36 14.33
N GLY A 247 -3.08 -28.27 13.67
CA GLY A 247 -2.70 -28.31 12.27
C GLY A 247 -2.27 -26.99 11.68
N ARG A 248 -2.08 -27.03 10.37
CA ARG A 248 -1.75 -25.87 9.54
C ARG A 248 -3.00 -25.41 8.82
N LEU A 249 -3.21 -24.10 8.82
CA LEU A 249 -4.25 -23.42 8.08
C LEU A 249 -3.64 -22.66 6.91
N VAL A 250 -4.25 -22.79 5.74
CA VAL A 250 -3.85 -22.08 4.52
C VAL A 250 -5.07 -21.36 3.94
N LEU A 251 -4.97 -20.05 3.75
CA LEU A 251 -5.95 -19.28 2.98
C LEU A 251 -5.46 -19.16 1.54
N THR A 252 -6.32 -19.52 0.59
CA THR A 252 -6.15 -19.16 -0.81
C THR A 252 -7.14 -18.06 -1.21
N ASP A 253 -6.98 -17.56 -2.43
CA ASP A 253 -7.95 -16.67 -3.06
C ASP A 253 -9.32 -17.34 -3.38
N HIS A 254 -9.54 -18.60 -2.98
CA HIS A 254 -10.78 -19.34 -3.23
C HIS A 254 -11.31 -20.15 -2.05
N ALA A 255 -10.46 -20.58 -1.11
CA ALA A 255 -10.85 -21.46 -0.03
C ALA A 255 -9.92 -21.38 1.17
N LEU A 256 -10.41 -21.88 2.30
CA LEU A 256 -9.58 -22.26 3.44
C LEU A 256 -9.24 -23.75 3.34
N HIS A 257 -7.99 -24.09 3.64
CA HIS A 257 -7.50 -25.46 3.69
C HIS A 257 -6.91 -25.74 5.06
N PHE A 258 -7.36 -26.80 5.70
CA PHE A 258 -6.83 -27.25 6.99
C PHE A 258 -6.17 -28.61 6.85
N GLU A 259 -4.92 -28.70 7.27
CA GLU A 259 -4.13 -29.93 7.30
C GLU A 259 -3.81 -30.29 8.75
N ALA A 260 -4.44 -31.33 9.27
CA ALA A 260 -4.18 -31.80 10.63
C ALA A 260 -2.74 -32.31 10.75
N LEU A 261 -2.05 -31.89 11.81
CA LEU A 261 -0.70 -32.33 12.13
C LEU A 261 -0.77 -33.71 12.78
N ARG A 262 -0.13 -34.70 12.14
CA ARG A 262 0.20 -35.99 12.74
C ARG A 262 1.64 -35.98 13.26
N VAL A 263 2.07 -37.09 13.85
CA VAL A 263 3.39 -37.24 14.52
C VAL A 263 4.56 -36.70 13.70
N VAL A 264 4.57 -36.90 12.37
CA VAL A 264 5.65 -36.42 11.46
C VAL A 264 5.17 -35.89 10.11
N SER A 265 3.85 -35.84 9.86
CA SER A 265 3.30 -35.44 8.56
C SER A 265 1.97 -34.73 8.70
N TYR A 266 1.56 -34.05 7.62
CA TYR A 266 0.25 -33.43 7.51
C TYR A 266 -0.74 -34.39 6.85
N ASP A 267 -1.98 -34.38 7.33
CA ASP A 267 -3.09 -35.09 6.67
C ASP A 267 -3.50 -34.43 5.36
N LYS A 268 -4.31 -35.14 4.57
CA LYS A 268 -4.94 -34.57 3.38
C LYS A 268 -5.76 -33.34 3.78
N ALA A 269 -5.52 -32.24 3.08
CA ALA A 269 -6.20 -30.97 3.34
C ALA A 269 -7.72 -31.10 3.27
N LYS A 270 -8.40 -30.67 4.34
CA LYS A 270 -9.85 -30.39 4.34
C LYS A 270 -10.07 -29.03 3.72
N ARG A 271 -10.96 -28.95 2.72
CA ARG A 271 -11.29 -27.71 2.00
C ARG A 271 -12.60 -27.12 2.52
N TYR A 272 -12.57 -25.83 2.84
CA TYR A 272 -13.73 -24.99 3.16
C TYR A 272 -13.87 -23.92 2.07
N ASP A 273 -14.84 -24.12 1.18
CA ASP A 273 -14.98 -23.32 -0.03
C ASP A 273 -15.54 -21.91 0.26
N LEU A 274 -14.88 -20.87 -0.26
CA LEU A 274 -15.30 -19.46 -0.12
C LEU A 274 -15.86 -18.88 -1.43
N ALA A 275 -15.72 -19.60 -2.55
CA ALA A 275 -15.99 -19.09 -3.89
C ALA A 275 -17.40 -19.42 -4.40
N GLY A 276 -17.90 -20.62 -4.09
CA GLY A 276 -19.23 -21.08 -4.49
C GLY A 276 -20.36 -20.43 -3.69
N ASP A 277 -21.59 -20.54 -4.17
CA ASP A 277 -22.79 -20.11 -3.43
C ASP A 277 -23.26 -21.22 -2.49
N LEU A 278 -22.55 -21.41 -1.37
CA LEU A 278 -22.87 -22.44 -0.36
C LEU A 278 -23.52 -21.86 0.89
N LYS A 279 -24.06 -20.64 0.79
CA LYS A 279 -24.60 -19.85 1.92
C LYS A 279 -23.64 -19.83 3.12
N GLN A 280 -22.35 -19.64 2.82
CA GLN A 280 -21.29 -19.66 3.83
C GLN A 280 -21.53 -18.57 4.87
N VAL A 281 -21.34 -18.86 6.16
CA VAL A 281 -21.38 -17.87 7.24
C VAL A 281 -20.07 -17.94 8.00
N ILE A 282 -19.40 -16.80 8.11
CA ILE A 282 -18.09 -16.67 8.77
C ILE A 282 -18.20 -15.61 9.86
N LYS A 283 -18.01 -16.04 11.10
CA LYS A 283 -18.17 -15.20 12.29
C LYS A 283 -17.18 -15.59 13.40
N PRO A 284 -16.91 -14.66 14.34
CA PRO A 284 -16.38 -14.98 15.65
C PRO A 284 -17.09 -16.19 16.28
N GLU A 285 -16.33 -17.06 16.91
CA GLU A 285 -16.85 -18.16 17.72
C GLU A 285 -16.05 -18.28 19.02
N MET A 286 -16.76 -18.63 20.10
CA MET A 286 -16.20 -18.70 21.43
C MET A 286 -15.92 -20.16 21.80
N THR A 287 -14.67 -20.51 22.04
CA THR A 287 -14.24 -21.92 22.28
C THR A 287 -14.10 -22.28 23.76
N GLY A 288 -14.42 -21.34 24.67
CA GLY A 288 -14.26 -21.53 26.10
C GLY A 288 -15.48 -22.11 26.82
N PRO A 289 -15.29 -22.66 28.04
CA PRO A 289 -16.39 -23.01 28.92
C PRO A 289 -17.34 -21.82 29.10
N TRP A 290 -18.64 -22.08 28.88
CA TRP A 290 -19.75 -21.16 29.14
C TRP A 290 -19.78 -19.90 28.25
N GLY A 291 -19.12 -19.89 27.10
CA GLY A 291 -19.19 -18.75 26.16
C GLY A 291 -18.64 -17.46 26.76
N THR A 292 -17.62 -17.56 27.61
CA THR A 292 -16.98 -16.40 28.25
C THR A 292 -16.03 -15.70 27.27
N ARG A 293 -16.06 -14.36 27.22
CA ARG A 293 -15.29 -13.53 26.26
C ARG A 293 -13.76 -13.70 26.33
N LEU A 294 -13.26 -14.35 27.37
CA LEU A 294 -11.85 -14.69 27.54
C LEU A 294 -11.34 -15.70 26.50
N PHE A 295 -12.26 -16.43 25.85
CA PHE A 295 -11.97 -17.48 24.86
C PHE A 295 -12.54 -17.15 23.48
N ASP A 296 -12.64 -15.85 23.14
CA ASP A 296 -13.04 -15.38 21.81
C ASP A 296 -11.88 -15.51 20.81
N LYS A 297 -11.43 -16.76 20.60
CA LYS A 297 -10.20 -17.10 19.88
C LYS A 297 -10.43 -17.85 18.57
N ALA A 298 -11.69 -18.03 18.18
CA ALA A 298 -12.00 -18.82 17.00
C ALA A 298 -12.85 -18.09 15.96
N VAL A 299 -12.82 -18.67 14.76
CA VAL A 299 -13.66 -18.33 13.62
C VAL A 299 -14.47 -19.58 13.27
N SER A 300 -15.80 -19.45 13.20
CA SER A 300 -16.65 -20.52 12.68
C SER A 300 -16.83 -20.35 11.18
N TYR A 301 -16.68 -21.45 10.42
CA TYR A 301 -17.16 -21.59 9.06
C TYR A 301 -18.38 -22.52 9.06
N LYS A 302 -19.50 -22.03 8.54
CA LYS A 302 -20.72 -22.81 8.30
C LYS A 302 -21.12 -22.69 6.84
N SER A 303 -21.59 -23.76 6.21
CA SER A 303 -22.18 -23.74 4.87
C SER A 303 -23.24 -24.84 4.75
N ILE A 304 -24.00 -24.85 3.65
CA ILE A 304 -24.95 -25.95 3.37
C ILE A 304 -24.26 -27.28 3.01
N SER A 305 -22.96 -27.24 2.72
CA SER A 305 -22.18 -28.44 2.38
C SER A 305 -21.62 -29.17 3.61
N LEU A 306 -21.83 -28.64 4.82
CA LEU A 306 -21.37 -29.23 6.08
C LEU A 306 -22.55 -29.54 6.99
N SER A 307 -22.54 -30.72 7.62
CA SER A 307 -23.53 -31.10 8.64
C SER A 307 -23.34 -30.33 9.94
N GLU A 308 -22.09 -30.01 10.29
CA GLU A 308 -21.72 -29.23 11.47
C GLU A 308 -20.76 -28.09 11.09
N PRO A 309 -20.79 -26.94 11.78
CA PRO A 309 -19.82 -25.88 11.55
C PRO A 309 -18.39 -26.35 11.88
N ALA A 310 -17.43 -25.95 11.05
CA ALA A 310 -16.02 -26.08 11.40
C ALA A 310 -15.61 -24.86 12.23
N VAL A 311 -14.98 -25.09 13.39
CA VAL A 311 -14.49 -24.02 14.25
C VAL A 311 -12.98 -24.03 14.25
N ILE A 312 -12.38 -22.93 13.80
CA ILE A 312 -10.93 -22.78 13.67
C ILE A 312 -10.47 -21.83 14.78
N GLU A 313 -9.74 -22.35 15.74
CA GLU A 313 -9.20 -21.61 16.88
C GLU A 313 -7.74 -21.20 16.68
N PHE A 314 -7.44 -19.99 17.11
CA PHE A 314 -6.14 -19.35 17.11
C PHE A 314 -5.71 -19.08 18.56
N PRO A 315 -5.05 -20.05 19.23
CA PRO A 315 -4.59 -19.85 20.59
C PRO A 315 -3.62 -18.66 20.69
N GLU A 316 -3.98 -17.68 21.53
CA GLU A 316 -3.14 -16.54 21.92
C GLU A 316 -3.17 -16.39 23.46
N LEU A 317 -2.07 -15.95 24.08
CA LEU A 317 -2.01 -15.76 25.53
C LEU A 317 -2.88 -14.58 26.00
N LYS A 318 -2.92 -13.49 25.22
CA LYS A 318 -3.70 -12.29 25.50
C LYS A 318 -4.28 -11.73 24.20
N GLY A 319 -5.49 -11.18 24.28
CA GLY A 319 -6.17 -10.58 23.13
C GLY A 319 -6.74 -11.62 22.16
N HIS A 320 -7.12 -11.12 20.98
CA HIS A 320 -7.73 -11.87 19.88
C HIS A 320 -7.23 -11.33 18.51
N SER A 321 -6.02 -10.75 18.48
CA SER A 321 -5.45 -10.11 17.30
C SER A 321 -5.23 -11.09 16.14
N ARG A 322 -4.69 -12.29 16.42
CA ARG A 322 -4.47 -13.33 15.41
C ARG A 322 -5.80 -13.81 14.85
N ARG A 323 -6.80 -14.00 15.71
CA ARG A 323 -8.17 -14.35 15.30
C ARG A 323 -8.77 -13.26 14.43
N ASP A 324 -8.75 -12.00 14.86
CA ASP A 324 -9.36 -10.88 14.14
C ASP A 324 -8.73 -10.68 12.76
N TYR A 325 -7.40 -10.83 12.68
CA TYR A 325 -6.68 -10.82 11.41
C TYR A 325 -7.19 -11.91 10.48
N TRP A 326 -7.21 -13.17 10.94
CA TRP A 326 -7.71 -14.30 10.15
C TRP A 326 -9.18 -14.11 9.75
N LEU A 327 -10.03 -13.67 10.66
CA LEU A 327 -11.44 -13.36 10.38
C LEU A 327 -11.58 -12.31 9.27
N ALA A 328 -10.77 -11.25 9.30
CA ALA A 328 -10.79 -10.19 8.30
C ALA A 328 -10.39 -10.70 6.92
N ILE A 329 -9.25 -11.39 6.81
CA ILE A 329 -8.74 -11.86 5.50
C ILE A 329 -9.64 -12.97 4.90
N ILE A 330 -10.22 -13.83 5.74
CA ILE A 330 -11.18 -14.85 5.29
C ILE A 330 -12.44 -14.18 4.74
N ARG A 331 -12.97 -13.18 5.46
CA ARG A 331 -14.17 -12.45 5.04
C ARG A 331 -13.95 -11.66 3.77
N GLU A 332 -12.77 -11.07 3.59
CA GLU A 332 -12.41 -10.35 2.36
C GLU A 332 -12.54 -11.27 1.12
N ILE A 333 -12.01 -12.49 1.20
CA ILE A 333 -12.14 -13.49 0.12
C ILE A 333 -13.60 -13.95 -0.05
N LEU A 334 -14.32 -14.21 1.04
CA LEU A 334 -15.75 -14.56 0.94
C LEU A 334 -16.56 -13.43 0.28
N TYR A 335 -16.32 -12.17 0.65
CA TYR A 335 -17.09 -11.03 0.18
C TYR A 335 -16.81 -10.70 -1.28
N VAL A 336 -15.56 -10.81 -1.74
CA VAL A 336 -15.26 -10.59 -3.16
C VAL A 336 -15.92 -11.65 -4.04
N HIS A 337 -15.94 -12.93 -3.64
CA HIS A 337 -16.64 -13.98 -4.39
C HIS A 337 -18.16 -13.79 -4.36
N ARG A 338 -18.74 -13.38 -3.23
CA ARG A 338 -20.15 -13.01 -3.16
C ARG A 338 -20.49 -11.82 -4.06
N PHE A 339 -19.62 -10.81 -4.10
CA PHE A 339 -19.77 -9.65 -4.99
C PHE A 339 -19.74 -10.09 -6.46
N ILE A 340 -18.73 -10.87 -6.85
CA ILE A 340 -18.59 -11.43 -8.20
C ILE A 340 -19.83 -12.24 -8.59
N ASN A 341 -20.31 -13.14 -7.72
CA ASN A 341 -21.46 -13.99 -8.01
C ASN A 341 -22.77 -13.18 -8.08
N LYS A 342 -22.96 -12.21 -7.19
CA LYS A 342 -24.17 -11.37 -7.15
C LYS A 342 -24.34 -10.54 -8.42
N TYR A 343 -23.25 -10.04 -8.98
CA TYR A 343 -23.25 -9.19 -10.17
C TYR A 343 -22.82 -9.94 -11.45
N GLU A 344 -22.69 -11.27 -11.38
CA GLU A 344 -22.32 -12.14 -12.49
C GLU A 344 -21.03 -11.71 -13.23
N ILE A 345 -20.06 -11.18 -12.49
CA ILE A 345 -18.81 -10.63 -13.04
C ILE A 345 -17.95 -11.77 -13.61
N LYS A 346 -17.47 -11.61 -14.84
CA LYS A 346 -16.75 -12.64 -15.61
C LYS A 346 -15.48 -12.09 -16.26
N GLY A 347 -14.63 -13.00 -16.73
CA GLY A 347 -13.41 -12.65 -17.46
C GLY A 347 -12.47 -11.74 -16.66
N ILE A 348 -11.90 -10.74 -17.33
CA ILE A 348 -10.89 -9.85 -16.75
C ILE A 348 -11.43 -9.07 -15.54
N GLU A 349 -12.69 -8.67 -15.55
CA GLU A 349 -13.31 -7.92 -14.44
C GLU A 349 -13.38 -8.77 -13.17
N ARG A 350 -13.57 -10.10 -13.31
CA ARG A 350 -13.54 -11.05 -12.19
C ARG A 350 -12.14 -11.11 -11.60
N ASP A 351 -11.13 -11.25 -12.45
CA ASP A 351 -9.73 -11.33 -12.04
C ASP A 351 -9.26 -10.02 -11.38
N GLU A 352 -9.75 -8.87 -11.86
CA GLU A 352 -9.49 -7.57 -11.28
C GLU A 352 -10.13 -7.43 -9.89
N ALA A 353 -11.40 -7.82 -9.74
CA ALA A 353 -12.10 -7.80 -8.45
C ALA A 353 -11.35 -8.65 -7.41
N LEU A 354 -10.98 -9.89 -7.78
CA LEU A 354 -10.23 -10.79 -6.92
C LEU A 354 -8.84 -10.21 -6.58
N SER A 355 -8.15 -9.64 -7.56
CA SER A 355 -6.84 -9.00 -7.35
C SER A 355 -6.93 -7.81 -6.39
N LYS A 356 -8.00 -7.02 -6.43
CA LYS A 356 -8.23 -5.91 -5.48
C LYS A 356 -8.39 -6.39 -4.05
N ALA A 357 -9.15 -7.47 -3.84
CA ALA A 357 -9.31 -8.11 -2.52
C ALA A 357 -7.98 -8.67 -1.99
N VAL A 358 -7.24 -9.38 -2.84
CA VAL A 358 -5.88 -9.87 -2.52
C VAL A 358 -4.95 -8.73 -2.14
N LEU A 359 -4.94 -7.64 -2.92
CA LEU A 359 -4.15 -6.45 -2.58
C LEU A 359 -4.56 -5.85 -1.23
N GLY A 360 -5.85 -5.85 -0.89
CA GLY A 360 -6.34 -5.46 0.43
C GLY A 360 -5.67 -6.26 1.56
N ILE A 361 -5.62 -7.58 1.42
CA ILE A 361 -4.96 -8.49 2.39
C ILE A 361 -3.45 -8.19 2.48
N LEU A 362 -2.76 -8.05 1.34
CA LEU A 362 -1.32 -7.76 1.31
C LEU A 362 -0.97 -6.42 1.97
N ARG A 363 -1.87 -5.42 1.90
CA ARG A 363 -1.70 -4.13 2.61
C ARG A 363 -1.84 -4.29 4.12
N VAL A 364 -2.80 -5.10 4.57
CA VAL A 364 -2.95 -5.40 6.00
C VAL A 364 -1.69 -6.11 6.53
N GLN A 365 -1.17 -7.10 5.79
CA GLN A 365 0.09 -7.76 6.10
C GLN A 365 1.25 -6.76 6.21
N ALA A 366 1.38 -5.85 5.24
CA ALA A 366 2.41 -4.81 5.24
C ALA A 366 2.37 -3.91 6.48
N ILE A 367 1.18 -3.55 6.93
CA ILE A 367 0.96 -2.71 8.12
C ILE A 367 1.29 -3.48 9.41
N GLN A 368 0.92 -4.77 9.48
CA GLN A 368 1.21 -5.60 10.66
C GLN A 368 2.71 -5.86 10.82
N ASP A 369 3.41 -6.24 9.74
CA ASP A 369 4.86 -6.42 9.73
C ASP A 369 5.60 -5.10 10.07
N GLY A 370 5.02 -3.96 9.67
CA GLY A 370 5.55 -2.62 9.94
C GLY A 370 5.43 -2.16 11.41
N ASN A 371 4.60 -2.82 12.23
CA ASN A 371 4.37 -2.43 13.63
C ASN A 371 5.08 -3.36 14.64
N GLY A 372 5.89 -4.30 14.17
CA GLY A 372 6.78 -5.07 15.05
C GLY A 372 7.87 -4.18 15.67
N PRO A 373 8.27 -4.43 16.94
CA PRO A 373 9.47 -3.81 17.49
C PRO A 373 10.69 -4.29 16.70
N ASP A 374 11.56 -3.35 16.31
CA ASP A 374 12.87 -3.64 15.69
C ASP A 374 13.83 -4.30 16.70
#